data_AF-A0AAJ1EQR6-F1
#
_entry.id   AF-A0AAJ1EQR6-F1
#
_cell.length_a   1.000
_cell.length_b   1.000
_cell.length_c   1.000
_cell.angle_alpha   90.00
_cell.angle_beta   90.00
_cell.angle_gamma   90.00
#
_symmetry.space_group_name_H-M   'P 1'
#
loop_
_entity.id
_entity.type
_entity.pdbx_description
1 polymer ?
#
loop_
_entity_poly.entity_id
_entity_poly.type
_entity_poly.pdbx_seq_one_letter_code
_entity_poly.pdbx_strand_id
1 'polypeptide(L)'
;PVVWGKPNAKIMQISQAPSLNVHNTLKPFNDLSGKKLREKWYDIDDETFYDQNNFYIASLAHCYPGKSKSGGDRLPPKCCSEKWLRQEI
;
A
#
# COMPACT_ATOMS: atom_id res chain seq x y z
N PRO A 1 8.05 7.96 1.06
CA PRO A 1 6.59 7.77 0.95
C PRO A 1 6.33 6.64 -0.05
N VAL A 2 5.39 5.75 0.22
CA VAL A 2 5.13 4.58 -0.64
C VAL A 2 3.83 4.82 -1.42
N VAL A 3 3.96 5.06 -2.72
CA VAL A 3 2.88 5.19 -3.71
C VAL A 3 3.36 4.52 -4.99
N TRP A 4 2.48 3.80 -5.68
CA TRP A 4 2.86 3.06 -6.89
C TRP A 4 1.74 3.04 -7.90
N GLY A 5 1.86 3.80 -9.00
CA GLY A 5 0.82 3.82 -10.03
C GLY A 5 0.88 5.04 -10.91
N LYS A 6 0.08 5.01 -11.99
CA LYS A 6 -0.18 6.16 -12.85
C LYS A 6 -1.63 6.62 -12.72
N PRO A 7 -1.95 7.91 -12.99
CA PRO A 7 -3.31 8.43 -12.89
C PRO A 7 -4.37 7.67 -13.71
N ASN A 8 -3.95 6.96 -14.77
CA ASN A 8 -4.82 6.20 -15.66
C ASN A 8 -4.85 4.68 -15.37
N ALA A 9 -4.36 4.25 -14.20
CA ALA A 9 -4.46 2.85 -13.81
C ALA A 9 -5.92 2.40 -13.72
N LYS A 10 -6.18 1.14 -14.09
CA LYS A 10 -7.54 0.59 -14.14
C LYS A 10 -8.12 0.28 -12.76
N ILE A 11 -7.26 -0.03 -11.79
CA ILE A 11 -7.63 -0.51 -10.46
C ILE A 11 -6.87 0.31 -9.42
N MET A 12 -7.56 0.83 -8.41
CA MET A 12 -6.93 1.45 -7.24
C MET A 12 -6.99 0.50 -6.04
N GLN A 13 -5.84 0.09 -5.52
CA GLN A 13 -5.71 -0.77 -4.34
C GLN A 13 -5.29 0.06 -3.13
N ILE A 14 -6.21 0.25 -2.17
CA ILE A 14 -6.01 1.13 -1.02
C ILE A 14 -5.80 0.29 0.25
N SER A 15 -4.69 0.54 0.95
CA SER A 15 -4.37 -0.09 2.24
C SER A 15 -4.34 0.93 3.39
N GLN A 16 -4.07 0.48 4.62
CA GLN A 16 -3.96 1.39 5.78
C GLN A 16 -2.66 2.21 5.72
N ALA A 17 -1.51 1.54 5.81
CA ALA A 17 -0.19 2.15 5.82
C ALA A 17 0.88 1.08 5.49
N PRO A 18 2.07 1.45 5.03
CA PRO A 18 3.15 0.49 4.81
C PRO A 18 3.67 -0.08 6.13
N SER A 19 4.02 -1.36 6.14
CA SER A 19 4.78 -1.99 7.22
C SER A 19 6.21 -1.46 7.26
N LEU A 20 6.97 -1.76 8.32
CA LEU A 20 8.39 -1.36 8.42
C LEU A 20 9.21 -1.89 7.21
N ASN A 21 8.96 -3.12 6.79
CA ASN A 21 9.65 -3.71 5.63
C ASN A 21 9.31 -2.96 4.32
N VAL A 22 8.02 -2.68 4.10
CA VAL A 22 7.57 -1.92 2.93
C VAL A 22 8.14 -0.49 2.96
N HIS A 23 8.22 0.13 4.13
CA HIS A 23 8.81 1.45 4.28
C HIS A 23 10.31 1.46 3.94
N ASN A 24 11.06 0.44 4.32
CA ASN A 24 12.48 0.32 4.01
C ASN A 24 12.75 -0.04 2.55
N THR A 25 11.92 -0.91 1.97
CA THR A 25 12.09 -1.40 0.59
C THR A 25 11.44 -0.48 -0.45
N LEU A 26 10.54 0.40 -0.03
CA LEU A 26 9.69 1.24 -0.88
C LEU A 26 8.85 0.46 -1.91
N LYS A 27 8.73 -0.87 -1.73
CA LYS A 27 7.92 -1.74 -2.60
C LYS A 27 6.62 -2.11 -1.88
N PRO A 28 5.45 -1.61 -2.32
CA PRO A 28 4.18 -1.86 -1.64
C PRO A 28 3.84 -3.36 -1.68
N PHE A 29 3.16 -3.86 -0.65
CA PHE A 29 2.77 -5.27 -0.53
C PHE A 29 3.94 -6.28 -0.67
N ASN A 30 5.19 -5.88 -0.44
CA ASN A 30 6.35 -6.78 -0.46
C ASN A 30 6.56 -7.53 0.88
N ASP A 31 5.47 -7.84 1.59
CA ASP A 31 5.46 -8.59 2.85
C ASP A 31 4.55 -9.82 2.76
N LEU A 32 4.48 -10.63 3.82
CA LEU A 32 3.72 -11.89 3.81
C LEU A 32 2.22 -11.67 3.55
N SER A 33 1.64 -10.59 4.07
CA SER A 33 0.25 -10.23 3.77
C SER A 33 0.06 -9.86 2.31
N GLY A 34 0.99 -9.10 1.74
CA GLY A 34 0.94 -8.74 0.32
C GLY A 34 1.16 -9.92 -0.61
N LYS A 35 2.04 -10.86 -0.24
CA LYS A 35 2.21 -12.13 -0.97
C LYS A 35 0.89 -12.92 -1.02
N LYS A 36 0.23 -13.07 0.14
CA LYS A 36 -1.08 -13.74 0.21
C LYS A 36 -2.14 -13.04 -0.64
N LEU A 37 -2.18 -11.70 -0.61
CA LEU A 37 -3.10 -10.92 -1.44
C LEU A 37 -2.90 -11.21 -2.93
N ARG A 38 -1.65 -11.17 -3.42
CA ARG A 38 -1.36 -11.40 -4.85
C ARG A 38 -1.62 -12.85 -5.27
N GLU A 39 -1.07 -13.81 -4.52
CA GLU A 39 -1.08 -15.23 -4.92
C GLU A 39 -2.38 -15.96 -4.58
N LYS A 40 -3.16 -15.52 -3.58
CA LYS A 40 -4.35 -16.27 -3.13
C LYS A 40 -5.66 -15.54 -3.35
N TRP A 41 -5.65 -14.21 -3.42
CA TRP A 41 -6.88 -13.43 -3.53
C TRP A 41 -7.04 -12.88 -4.95
N TYR A 42 -6.02 -12.24 -5.49
CA TYR A 42 -6.03 -11.83 -6.89
C TYR A 42 -5.73 -12.99 -7.83
N ASP A 43 -4.90 -13.95 -7.39
CA ASP A 43 -4.42 -15.08 -8.21
C ASP A 43 -3.76 -14.59 -9.51
N ILE A 44 -2.87 -13.61 -9.36
CA ILE A 44 -2.08 -13.01 -10.45
C ILE A 44 -0.60 -12.99 -10.08
N ASP A 45 0.26 -12.92 -11.09
CA ASP A 45 1.70 -12.76 -10.92
C ASP A 45 2.10 -11.36 -10.42
N ASP A 46 3.36 -11.27 -9.98
CA ASP A 46 3.94 -10.02 -9.46
C ASP A 46 3.99 -8.96 -10.58
N GLU A 47 4.32 -9.33 -11.82
CA GLU A 47 4.39 -8.40 -12.96
C GLU A 47 3.05 -7.71 -13.21
N THR A 48 1.94 -8.45 -13.20
CA THR A 48 0.58 -7.94 -13.41
C THR A 48 0.16 -7.01 -12.28
N PHE A 49 0.44 -7.39 -11.03
CA PHE A 49 0.07 -6.58 -9.86
C PHE A 49 0.90 -5.29 -9.77
N TYR A 50 2.19 -5.33 -10.15
CA TYR A 50 3.07 -4.17 -10.11
C TYR A 50 3.08 -3.36 -11.42
N ASP A 51 2.32 -3.75 -12.45
CA ASP A 51 2.11 -2.90 -13.63
C ASP A 51 1.29 -1.65 -13.25
N GLN A 52 1.95 -0.49 -13.30
CA GLN A 52 1.35 0.80 -12.94
C GLN A 52 0.23 1.26 -13.90
N ASN A 53 0.07 0.61 -15.05
CA ASN A 53 -1.08 0.84 -15.94
C ASN A 53 -2.31 0.00 -15.51
N ASN A 54 -2.11 -1.06 -14.72
CA ASN A 54 -3.19 -1.88 -14.18
C ASN A 54 -3.56 -1.43 -12.76
N PHE A 55 -2.57 -1.26 -11.88
CA PHE A 55 -2.77 -0.93 -10.47
C PHE A 55 -2.18 0.42 -10.06
N TYR A 56 -2.99 1.23 -9.39
CA TYR A 56 -2.58 2.32 -8.52
C TYR A 56 -2.66 1.86 -7.07
N ILE A 57 -1.52 1.60 -6.45
CA ILE A 57 -1.41 1.12 -5.08
C ILE A 57 -1.19 2.32 -4.15
N ALA A 58 -2.20 2.57 -3.32
CA ALA A 58 -2.27 3.69 -2.38
C ALA A 58 -2.43 3.22 -0.92
N SER A 59 -2.34 4.17 0.01
CA SER A 59 -2.60 3.92 1.43
C SER A 59 -3.13 5.15 2.14
N LEU A 60 -3.89 4.97 3.23
CA LEU A 60 -4.34 6.10 4.06
C LEU A 60 -3.16 6.93 4.59
N ALA A 61 -2.03 6.28 4.88
CA ALA A 61 -0.76 6.94 5.18
C ALA A 61 0.40 6.36 4.37
N HIS A 62 1.19 7.23 3.72
CA HIS A 62 2.29 6.83 2.85
C HIS A 62 3.59 6.46 3.59
N CYS A 63 3.57 6.39 4.91
CA CYS A 63 4.74 6.12 5.74
C CYS A 63 4.41 5.19 6.90
N TYR A 64 5.44 4.48 7.38
CA TYR A 64 5.30 3.57 8.51
C TYR A 64 4.87 4.35 9.76
N PRO A 65 3.71 4.05 10.37
CA PRO A 65 3.20 4.82 11.50
C PRO A 65 3.89 4.48 12.83
N GLY A 66 4.84 3.53 12.82
CA GLY A 66 5.54 3.05 14.00
C GLY A 66 4.88 1.84 14.65
N LYS A 67 5.59 1.23 15.58
CA LYS A 67 5.13 0.05 16.32
C LYS A 67 4.15 0.44 17.44
N SER A 68 3.05 -0.30 17.55
CA SER A 68 2.08 -0.25 18.64
C SER A 68 2.66 -0.92 19.89
N LYS A 69 2.16 -0.52 21.06
CA LYS A 69 2.45 -1.20 22.34
C LYS A 69 1.97 -2.65 22.35
N SER A 70 0.95 -2.99 21.55
CA SER A 70 0.41 -4.35 21.41
C SER A 70 1.20 -5.24 20.45
N GLY A 71 2.30 -4.76 19.86
CA GLY A 71 3.18 -5.55 19.00
C GLY A 71 2.94 -5.40 17.49
N GLY A 72 1.74 -4.96 17.07
CA GLY A 72 1.43 -4.63 15.67
C GLY A 72 1.85 -3.22 15.25
N ASP A 73 1.43 -2.80 14.07
CA ASP A 73 1.65 -1.43 13.58
C ASP A 73 0.58 -0.48 14.12
N ARG A 74 0.93 0.79 14.33
CA ARG A 74 -0.04 1.81 14.73
C ARG A 74 -1.03 2.08 13.60
N LEU A 75 -2.22 2.54 13.96
CA LEU A 75 -3.17 3.04 12.96
C LEU A 75 -2.65 4.33 12.32
N PRO A 76 -2.89 4.55 11.03
CA PRO A 76 -2.55 5.81 10.37
C PRO A 76 -3.34 6.98 11.01
N PRO A 77 -2.70 8.14 11.24
CA PRO A 77 -3.40 9.35 11.65
C PRO A 77 -4.45 9.77 10.62
N LYS A 78 -5.63 10.26 11.07
CA LYS A 78 -6.69 10.71 10.16
C LYS A 78 -6.26 11.83 9.20
N CYS A 79 -5.32 12.69 9.61
CA CYS A 79 -4.83 13.76 8.75
C CYS A 79 -4.06 13.25 7.51
N CYS A 80 -3.56 12.01 7.54
CA CYS A 80 -2.83 11.43 6.42
C CYS A 80 -3.74 11.19 5.21
N SER A 81 -4.94 10.65 5.41
CA SER A 81 -5.87 10.39 4.30
C SER A 81 -6.39 11.70 3.68
N GLU A 82 -6.61 12.71 4.51
CA GLU A 82 -6.99 14.06 4.05
C GLU A 82 -5.89 14.72 3.22
N LYS A 83 -4.63 14.52 3.60
CA LYS A 83 -3.49 15.10 2.91
C LYS A 83 -3.13 14.37 1.62
N TRP A 84 -3.29 13.05 1.59
CA TRP A 84 -2.79 12.21 0.52
C TRP A 84 -3.90 11.57 -0.28
N LEU A 85 -4.60 10.58 0.29
CA LEU A 85 -5.59 9.78 -0.44
C LEU A 85 -6.69 10.62 -1.10
N ARG A 86 -7.15 11.71 -0.47
CA ARG A 86 -8.14 12.62 -1.06
C ARG A 86 -7.69 13.33 -2.34
N GLN A 87 -6.39 13.43 -2.59
CA GLN A 87 -5.84 14.03 -3.81
C GLN A 87 -5.61 13.00 -4.92
N GLU A 88 -5.70 11.71 -4.58
CA GLU A 88 -5.42 10.58 -5.49
C GLU A 88 -6.69 9.97 -6.08
N ILE A 89 -7.85 10.18 -5.43
CA ILE A 89 -9.19 9.79 -5.87
C ILE A 89 -9.84 10.96 -6.62
#